data_AF-A0A061P6S7-F1
#
_entry.id   AF-A0A061P6S7-F1
#
_cell.length_a   1.000
_cell.length_b   1.000
_cell.length_c   1.000
_cell.angle_alpha   90.00
_cell.angle_beta   90.00
_cell.angle_gamma   90.00
#
_symmetry.space_group_name_H-M   'P 1'
#
loop_
_entity.id
_entity.type
_entity.pdbx_description
1 polymer ?
#
loop_
_entity_poly.entity_id
_entity_poly.type
_entity_poly.pdbx_seq_one_letter_code
_entity_poly.pdbx_strand_id
1 'polypeptide(L)'
;MNENGSAYDRGVVELEIDIEFQNGEDWEYDYENQNTNVKADVEKGEQDLEGDEAIEEVENLLKNVELHGDQGSEEMVQEVVNALDLEDGDLYKVELYIEFENGNMYQVSQQM
;
A
#
# COMPACT_ATOMS: atom_id res chain seq x y z
N MET A 1 -22.28 -0.65 -3.69
CA MET A 1 -21.12 -0.77 -4.59
C MET A 1 -20.47 -2.10 -4.23
N ASN A 2 -20.00 -2.87 -5.21
CA ASN A 2 -19.35 -4.16 -4.91
C ASN A 2 -17.87 -3.85 -4.66
N GLU A 3 -17.40 -4.08 -3.43
CA GLU A 3 -15.99 -3.90 -3.04
C GLU A 3 -15.20 -5.20 -3.13
N ASN A 4 -15.75 -6.22 -3.80
CA ASN A 4 -15.12 -7.53 -3.90
C ASN A 4 -13.91 -7.50 -4.84
N GLY A 5 -12.85 -8.22 -4.45
CA GLY A 5 -11.63 -8.40 -5.24
C GLY A 5 -10.45 -7.60 -4.70
N SER A 6 -9.29 -7.83 -5.30
CA SER A 6 -8.04 -7.17 -4.91
C SER A 6 -8.12 -5.66 -5.12
N ALA A 7 -7.27 -4.91 -4.42
CA ALA A 7 -7.15 -3.47 -4.63
C ALA A 7 -6.83 -3.19 -6.11
N TYR A 8 -5.96 -4.00 -6.73
CA TYR A 8 -5.64 -3.90 -8.15
C TYR A 8 -6.88 -4.01 -9.06
N ASP A 9 -7.71 -5.03 -8.85
CA ASP A 9 -8.93 -5.25 -9.66
C ASP A 9 -9.96 -4.13 -9.52
N ARG A 10 -9.92 -3.40 -8.42
CA ARG A 10 -10.82 -2.28 -8.12
C ARG A 10 -10.37 -0.96 -8.74
N GLY A 11 -9.19 -0.93 -9.36
CA GLY A 11 -8.63 0.23 -10.04
C GLY A 11 -8.11 1.25 -9.03
N VAL A 12 -6.89 1.04 -8.53
CA VAL A 12 -6.17 2.04 -7.72
C VAL A 12 -5.66 3.15 -8.62
N VAL A 13 -5.91 4.39 -8.22
CA VAL A 13 -5.36 5.59 -8.89
C VAL A 13 -4.18 6.17 -8.12
N GLU A 14 -4.13 5.99 -6.81
CA GLU A 14 -3.06 6.49 -5.95
C GLU A 14 -2.89 5.57 -4.75
N LEU A 15 -1.66 5.29 -4.38
CA LEU A 15 -1.28 4.54 -3.19
C LEU A 15 -0.03 5.20 -2.61
N GLU A 16 -0.05 5.47 -1.31
CA GLU A 16 1.12 5.83 -0.52
C GLU A 16 1.15 4.92 0.71
N ILE A 17 2.29 4.29 0.98
CA ILE A 17 2.50 3.47 2.18
C ILE A 17 3.80 3.87 2.83
N ASP A 18 3.72 4.31 4.08
CA ASP A 18 4.89 4.61 4.92
C ASP A 18 4.99 3.58 6.04
N ILE A 19 6.12 2.89 6.15
CA ILE A 19 6.36 1.86 7.15
C ILE A 19 7.60 2.24 7.94
N GLU A 20 7.41 2.63 9.20
CA GLU A 20 8.50 2.88 10.16
C GLU A 20 8.79 1.59 10.94
N PHE A 21 10.04 1.11 10.95
CA PHE A 21 10.46 -0.07 11.70
C PHE A 21 11.04 0.30 13.07
N GLN A 22 10.98 -0.65 14.02
CA GLN A 22 11.54 -0.48 15.38
C GLN A 22 13.06 -0.26 15.39
N ASN A 23 13.76 -0.69 14.34
CA ASN A 23 15.20 -0.49 14.16
C ASN A 23 15.56 0.92 13.61
N GLY A 24 14.57 1.73 13.24
CA GLY A 24 14.72 3.05 12.63
C GLY A 24 14.99 3.03 11.12
N GLU A 25 14.77 1.89 10.47
CA GLU A 25 14.62 1.79 9.01
C GLU A 25 13.20 2.20 8.61
N ASP A 26 13.04 2.77 7.43
CA ASP A 26 11.75 3.19 6.89
C ASP A 26 11.60 2.65 5.46
N TRP A 27 10.41 2.17 5.12
CA TRP A 27 10.04 1.80 3.75
C TRP A 27 8.90 2.68 3.27
N GLU A 28 9.02 3.18 2.04
CA GLU A 28 8.05 4.06 1.39
C GLU A 28 7.64 3.44 0.05
N TYR A 29 6.33 3.41 -0.24
CA TYR A 29 5.78 2.94 -1.51
C TYR A 29 4.84 4.00 -2.06
N ASP A 30 5.20 4.58 -3.20
CA ASP A 30 4.38 5.53 -3.92
C ASP A 30 3.94 4.93 -5.25
N TYR A 31 2.67 5.10 -5.59
CA TYR A 31 2.12 4.71 -6.88
C TYR A 31 1.03 5.67 -7.32
N GLU A 32 1.13 6.13 -8.55
CA GLU A 32 0.12 6.96 -9.20
C GLU A 32 -0.24 6.38 -10.57
N ASN A 33 -1.53 6.20 -10.82
CA ASN A 33 -2.08 5.81 -12.11
C ASN A 33 -3.00 6.92 -12.66
N GLN A 34 -2.38 7.87 -13.37
CA GLN A 34 -3.10 8.95 -14.03
C GLN A 34 -3.45 8.58 -15.48
N ASN A 35 -4.57 7.87 -15.66
CA ASN A 35 -5.12 7.38 -16.93
C ASN A 35 -4.25 6.34 -17.65
N THR A 36 -3.16 6.78 -18.28
CA THR A 36 -2.25 5.95 -19.08
C THR A 36 -0.79 6.13 -18.68
N ASN A 37 -0.54 6.93 -17.65
CA ASN A 37 0.78 7.22 -17.14
C ASN A 37 0.84 6.69 -15.72
N VAL A 38 1.37 5.49 -15.59
CA VAL A 38 1.64 4.87 -14.30
C VAL A 38 3.04 5.27 -13.87
N LYS A 39 3.18 5.68 -12.63
CA LYS A 39 4.46 5.92 -11.96
C LYS A 39 4.45 5.20 -10.63
N ALA A 40 5.60 4.72 -10.23
CA ALA A 40 5.80 4.23 -8.89
C ALA A 40 7.26 4.42 -8.49
N ASP A 41 7.45 4.59 -7.21
CA ASP A 41 8.74 4.71 -6.55
C ASP A 41 8.65 3.89 -5.25
N VAL A 42 9.67 3.10 -4.95
CA VAL A 42 9.72 2.25 -3.75
C VAL A 42 11.08 2.42 -3.10
N GLU A 43 11.11 2.97 -1.89
CA GLU A 43 12.31 3.13 -1.08
C GLU A 43 12.27 2.12 0.07
N LYS A 44 13.33 1.33 0.23
CA LYS A 44 13.49 0.35 1.31
C LYS A 44 14.88 0.48 1.93
N GLY A 45 15.01 1.35 2.91
CA GLY A 45 16.30 1.63 3.55
C GLY A 45 17.32 2.23 2.57
N GLU A 46 18.25 1.42 2.05
CA GLU A 46 19.25 1.86 1.05
C GLU A 46 18.90 1.45 -0.39
N GLN A 47 17.78 0.75 -0.60
CA GLN A 47 17.34 0.29 -1.91
C GLN A 47 16.23 1.19 -2.45
N ASP A 48 16.48 1.80 -3.61
CA ASP A 48 15.49 2.60 -4.33
C ASP A 48 15.14 1.91 -5.65
N LEU A 49 13.85 1.66 -5.86
CA LEU A 49 13.29 1.17 -7.12
C LEU A 49 12.45 2.29 -7.74
N GLU A 50 12.60 2.49 -9.05
CA GLU A 50 11.85 3.51 -9.80
C GLU A 50 11.29 2.90 -11.09
N GLY A 51 10.21 3.50 -11.61
CA GLY A 51 9.67 3.15 -12.92
C GLY A 51 9.12 1.73 -12.99
N ASP A 52 9.41 0.99 -14.07
CA ASP A 52 8.78 -0.31 -14.35
C ASP A 52 8.97 -1.35 -13.22
N GLU A 53 10.12 -1.34 -12.54
CA GLU A 53 10.41 -2.27 -11.42
C GLU A 53 9.56 -1.94 -10.19
N ALA A 54 9.47 -0.67 -9.81
CA ALA A 54 8.60 -0.21 -8.73
C ALA A 54 7.12 -0.44 -9.04
N ILE A 55 6.71 -0.21 -10.30
CA ILE A 55 5.33 -0.44 -10.75
C ILE A 55 4.98 -1.92 -10.60
N GLU A 56 5.83 -2.84 -11.07
CA GLU A 56 5.58 -4.28 -10.95
C GLU A 56 5.45 -4.69 -9.47
N GLU A 57 6.30 -4.15 -8.60
CA GLU A 57 6.28 -4.44 -7.17
C GLU A 57 4.99 -3.97 -6.49
N VAL A 58 4.60 -2.71 -6.68
CA VAL A 58 3.37 -2.16 -6.11
C VAL A 58 2.13 -2.86 -6.69
N GLU A 59 2.09 -3.14 -7.99
CA GLU A 59 0.96 -3.87 -8.58
C GLU A 59 0.85 -5.30 -8.04
N ASN A 60 1.97 -5.95 -7.74
CA ASN A 60 1.97 -7.27 -7.11
C ASN A 60 1.46 -7.19 -5.66
N LEU A 61 1.82 -6.16 -4.90
CA LEU A 61 1.24 -5.89 -3.59
C LEU A 61 -0.28 -5.69 -3.70
N LEU A 62 -0.74 -4.81 -4.59
CA LEU A 62 -2.16 -4.49 -4.78
C LEU A 62 -3.02 -5.69 -5.20
N LYS A 63 -2.43 -6.70 -5.88
CA LYS A 63 -3.10 -7.96 -6.23
C LYS A 63 -3.34 -8.88 -5.03
N ASN A 64 -2.57 -8.71 -3.95
CA ASN A 64 -2.66 -9.53 -2.74
C ASN A 64 -3.40 -8.83 -1.58
N VAL A 65 -3.74 -7.55 -1.73
CA VAL A 65 -4.44 -6.76 -0.71
C VAL A 65 -5.93 -6.63 -1.06
N GLU A 66 -6.82 -6.93 -0.13
CA GLU A 66 -8.26 -6.70 -0.25
C GLU A 66 -8.73 -5.68 0.81
N LEU A 67 -9.11 -4.47 0.37
CA LEU A 67 -9.56 -3.39 1.28
C LEU A 67 -11.05 -3.10 1.13
N HIS A 68 -11.84 -3.08 2.19
CA HIS A 68 -13.29 -2.91 2.13
C HIS A 68 -13.76 -1.89 3.17
N GLY A 69 -14.85 -1.18 2.88
CA GLY A 69 -15.33 -0.08 3.74
C GLY A 69 -15.91 -0.52 5.08
N ASP A 70 -16.07 -1.81 5.31
CA ASP A 70 -16.47 -2.41 6.59
C ASP A 70 -15.28 -2.81 7.50
N GLN A 71 -14.06 -2.81 6.96
CA GLN A 71 -12.85 -3.08 7.74
C GLN A 71 -12.50 -1.91 8.68
N GLY A 72 -11.95 -2.25 9.84
CA GLY A 72 -11.33 -1.27 10.73
C GLY A 72 -9.94 -0.86 10.22
N SER A 73 -9.40 0.26 10.71
CA SER A 73 -8.06 0.73 10.35
C SER A 73 -6.95 -0.30 10.63
N GLU A 74 -7.03 -0.98 11.78
CA GLU A 74 -6.10 -2.06 12.16
C GLU A 74 -6.15 -3.24 11.17
N GLU A 75 -7.35 -3.62 10.73
CA GLU A 75 -7.54 -4.71 9.78
C GLU A 75 -6.98 -4.36 8.39
N MET A 76 -7.22 -3.14 7.91
CA MET A 76 -6.65 -2.65 6.64
C MET A 76 -5.11 -2.63 6.66
N VAL A 77 -4.52 -2.18 7.78
CA VAL A 77 -3.06 -2.19 7.94
C VAL A 77 -2.54 -3.63 7.97
N GLN A 78 -3.21 -4.54 8.67
CA GLN A 78 -2.79 -5.93 8.75
C GLN A 78 -2.82 -6.62 7.37
N GLU A 79 -3.79 -6.33 6.51
CA GLU A 79 -3.82 -6.84 5.14
C GLU A 79 -2.57 -6.44 4.35
N VAL A 80 -2.15 -5.17 4.46
CA VAL A 80 -0.93 -4.66 3.80
C VAL A 80 0.34 -5.29 4.38
N VAL A 81 0.46 -5.34 5.71
CA VAL A 81 1.60 -5.93 6.41
C VAL A 81 1.77 -7.42 6.03
N ASN A 82 0.67 -8.16 6.00
CA ASN A 82 0.67 -9.57 5.58
C ASN A 82 1.06 -9.73 4.11
N ALA A 83 0.59 -8.85 3.23
CA ALA A 83 0.90 -8.91 1.80
C ALA A 83 2.38 -8.58 1.51
N LEU A 84 3.03 -7.82 2.38
CA LEU A 84 4.47 -7.52 2.34
C LEU A 84 5.34 -8.55 3.07
N ASP A 85 4.73 -9.59 3.67
CA ASP A 85 5.41 -10.62 4.48
C ASP A 85 6.23 -10.02 5.64
N LEU A 86 5.69 -8.98 6.28
CA LEU A 86 6.29 -8.29 7.42
C LEU A 86 5.76 -8.83 8.76
N GLU A 87 6.59 -8.80 9.80
CA GLU A 87 6.21 -9.19 11.16
C GLU A 87 5.83 -7.96 12.00
N ASP A 88 4.63 -7.94 12.61
CA ASP A 88 4.15 -6.82 13.44
C ASP A 88 5.14 -6.38 14.52
N GLY A 89 5.89 -7.33 15.09
CA GLY A 89 6.85 -7.07 16.17
C GLY A 89 8.06 -6.23 15.75
N ASP A 90 8.35 -6.14 14.45
CA ASP A 90 9.44 -5.36 13.89
C ASP A 90 8.98 -3.95 13.46
N LEU A 91 7.67 -3.72 13.40
CA LEU A 91 7.08 -2.47 12.94
C LEU A 91 6.84 -1.52 14.11
N TYR A 92 7.07 -0.23 13.88
CA TYR A 92 6.72 0.84 14.81
C TYR A 92 5.41 1.51 14.38
N LYS A 93 5.27 1.81 13.09
CA LYS A 93 4.10 2.51 12.56
C LYS A 93 3.91 2.19 11.08
N VAL A 94 2.65 2.11 10.66
CA VAL A 94 2.25 1.96 9.26
C VAL A 94 1.21 3.03 8.94
N GLU A 95 1.45 3.79 7.88
CA GLU A 95 0.49 4.70 7.27
C GLU A 95 0.14 4.19 5.89
N LEU A 96 -1.15 4.20 5.58
CA LEU A 96 -1.69 3.75 4.29
C LEU A 96 -2.65 4.82 3.79
N TYR A 97 -2.36 5.33 2.60
CA TYR A 97 -3.29 6.08 1.78
C TYR A 97 -3.56 5.30 0.50
N ILE A 98 -4.83 5.19 0.13
CA ILE A 98 -5.22 4.58 -1.14
C ILE A 98 -6.48 5.23 -1.69
N GLU A 99 -6.45 5.56 -2.98
CA GLU A 99 -7.57 6.10 -3.73
C GLU A 99 -7.92 5.17 -4.91
N PHE A 100 -9.22 4.95 -5.12
CA PHE A 100 -9.74 4.13 -6.21
C PHE A 100 -10.42 4.99 -7.29
N GLU A 101 -10.45 4.49 -8.54
CA GLU A 101 -11.09 5.15 -9.69
C GLU A 101 -12.59 5.47 -9.46
N ASN A 102 -13.23 4.74 -8.55
CA ASN A 102 -14.64 4.95 -8.19
C ASN A 102 -14.84 6.11 -7.18
N GLY A 103 -13.76 6.74 -6.71
CA GLY A 103 -13.74 7.83 -5.74
C GLY A 103 -13.71 7.39 -4.27
N ASN A 104 -13.64 6.09 -3.98
CA ASN A 104 -13.38 5.61 -2.62
C ASN A 104 -11.94 5.92 -2.24
N MET A 105 -11.75 6.40 -1.01
CA MET A 105 -10.44 6.67 -0.43
C MET A 105 -10.37 6.09 0.97
N TYR A 106 -9.23 5.51 1.33
CA TYR A 106 -8.92 5.14 2.70
C TYR A 106 -7.61 5.79 3.10
N GLN A 107 -7.60 6.43 4.26
CA GLN A 107 -6.41 6.98 4.88
C GLN A 107 -6.39 6.50 6.32
N VAL A 108 -5.41 5.66 6.64
CA VAL A 108 -5.26 5.05 7.96
C VAL A 108 -3.82 5.18 8.43
N SER A 109 -3.65 5.32 9.74
CA SER A 109 -2.36 5.40 10.40
C SER A 109 -2.47 4.58 11.68
N GLN A 110 -1.61 3.57 11.82
CA GLN A 110 -1.62 2.63 12.92
C GLN A 110 -0.22 2.51 13.51
N GLN A 111 -0.13 2.70 14.82
CA GLN A 111 1.07 2.37 15.58
C GLN A 111 0.98 0.90 16.02
N MET A 112 2.04 0.14 15.77
CA MET A 112 2.08 -1.32 16.04
C MET A 112 2.50 -1.63 17.48
#